data_AF-A0A812T8B6-F1
#
_entry.id   AF-A0A812T8B6-F1
#
_cell.length_a   1.000
_cell.length_b   1.000
_cell.length_c   1.000
_cell.angle_alpha   90.00
_cell.angle_beta   90.00
_cell.angle_gamma   90.00
#
_symmetry.space_group_name_H-M   'P 1'
#
loop_
_entity.id
_entity.type
_entity.pdbx_description
1 polymer ?
#
loop_
_entity_poly.entity_id
_entity_poly.type
_entity_poly.pdbx_seq_one_letter_code
_entity_poly.pdbx_strand_id
1 'polypeptide(L)'
;MVYVWQVSGEKLLEVSDEQLTDAAALKQLLQSHCGVAPFRQRLLCKGSYLEDEASLQGAEDLQLVLLSFAATTQEQINELVTSAHSGDHQKVKDMLKRPQDPDSSNAAGNRPLIAAAANGHAET
;
A
#
# COMPACT_ATOMS: atom_id res chain seq x y z
N MET A 1 21.18 8.59 6.08
CA MET A 1 21.03 7.19 5.61
C MET A 1 19.88 6.54 6.37
N VAL A 2 19.04 5.79 5.67
CA VAL A 2 17.91 5.03 6.22
C VAL A 2 18.14 3.54 5.94
N TYR A 3 18.06 2.72 6.98
CA TYR A 3 18.14 1.27 6.91
C TYR A 3 16.76 0.67 7.11
N VAL A 4 16.35 -0.20 6.20
CA VAL A 4 15.09 -0.94 6.30
C VAL A 4 15.39 -2.39 6.62
N TRP A 5 14.76 -2.87 7.68
CA TRP A 5 14.92 -4.21 8.24
C TRP A 5 13.61 -4.97 8.15
N GLN A 6 13.67 -6.27 7.92
CA GLN A 6 12.54 -7.14 8.23
C GLN A 6 12.40 -7.29 9.74
N VAL A 7 11.19 -7.61 10.20
CA VAL A 7 10.94 -7.99 11.60
C VAL A 7 11.71 -9.24 12.04
N SER A 8 12.21 -10.05 11.10
CA SER A 8 13.11 -11.18 11.36
C SER A 8 14.54 -10.74 11.73
N GLY A 9 14.90 -9.46 11.53
CA GLY A 9 16.24 -8.92 11.74
C GLY A 9 17.12 -8.88 10.48
N GLU A 10 16.62 -9.34 9.33
CA GLU A 10 17.34 -9.26 8.05
C GLU A 10 17.32 -7.82 7.49
N LYS A 11 18.48 -7.29 7.07
CA LYS A 11 18.55 -6.00 6.37
C LYS A 11 18.02 -6.16 4.94
N LEU A 12 16.98 -5.42 4.58
CA LEU A 12 16.40 -5.43 3.23
C LEU A 12 17.04 -4.41 2.31
N LEU A 13 17.18 -3.19 2.82
CA LEU A 13 17.49 -2.04 1.99
C LEU A 13 18.27 -1.00 2.79
N GLU A 14 19.15 -0.31 2.09
CA GLU A 14 19.91 0.83 2.59
C GLU A 14 19.77 1.94 1.56
N VAL A 15 19.23 3.08 1.98
CA VAL A 15 18.93 4.20 1.08
C VAL A 15 19.39 5.50 1.70
N SER A 16 19.91 6.40 0.87
CA SER A 16 20.19 7.78 1.29
C SER A 16 18.87 8.53 1.55
N ASP A 17 18.78 9.19 2.70
CA ASP A 17 17.65 10.05 3.08
C ASP A 17 17.49 11.25 2.14
N GLU A 18 18.55 11.65 1.44
CA GLU A 18 18.53 12.68 0.41
C GLU A 18 17.68 12.32 -0.83
N GLN A 19 17.42 11.02 -1.05
CA GLN A 19 16.67 10.52 -2.21
C GLN A 19 15.19 10.27 -1.91
N LEU A 20 14.78 10.28 -0.64
CA LEU A 20 13.43 9.92 -0.21
C LEU A 20 12.80 11.05 0.59
N THR A 21 11.69 11.61 0.09
CA THR A 21 10.96 12.69 0.76
C THR A 21 10.15 12.19 1.96
N ASP A 22 9.48 11.06 1.80
CA ASP A 22 8.49 10.56 2.74
C ASP A 22 8.40 9.02 2.72
N ALA A 23 7.60 8.48 3.64
CA ALA A 23 7.37 7.05 3.76
C ALA A 23 6.68 6.45 2.53
N ALA A 24 5.84 7.20 1.80
CA ALA A 24 5.19 6.74 0.59
C ALA A 24 6.22 6.42 -0.50
N ALA A 25 7.19 7.33 -0.73
CA ALA A 25 8.28 7.12 -1.67
C ALA A 25 9.10 5.86 -1.32
N LEU A 26 9.37 5.65 -0.02
CA LEU A 26 10.06 4.44 0.43
C LEU A 26 9.22 3.17 0.20
N LYS A 27 7.90 3.21 0.44
CA LYS A 27 7.02 2.05 0.17
C LYS A 27 6.96 1.70 -1.32
N GLN A 28 6.99 2.70 -2.21
CA GLN A 28 7.07 2.49 -3.66
C GLN A 28 8.39 1.82 -4.06
N LEU A 29 9.52 2.27 -3.47
CA LEU A 29 10.81 1.64 -3.69
C LEU A 29 10.81 0.19 -3.20
N LEU A 30 10.29 -0.05 -2.01
CA LEU A 30 10.15 -1.38 -1.42
C LEU A 30 9.20 -2.30 -2.20
N GLN A 31 8.19 -1.76 -2.89
CA GLN A 31 7.35 -2.55 -3.79
C GLN A 31 8.19 -3.19 -4.90
N SER A 32 9.14 -2.45 -5.46
CA SER A 32 10.03 -2.97 -6.51
C SER A 32 10.99 -4.03 -5.98
N HIS A 33 11.40 -3.93 -4.70
CA HIS A 33 12.29 -4.89 -4.07
C HIS A 33 11.59 -6.16 -3.55
N CYS A 34 10.40 -6.02 -2.96
CA CYS A 34 9.69 -7.11 -2.30
C CYS A 34 8.54 -7.69 -3.14
N GLY A 35 8.14 -7.03 -4.23
CA GLY A 35 6.98 -7.42 -5.04
C GLY A 35 5.64 -7.24 -4.33
N VAL A 36 5.60 -6.54 -3.19
CA VAL A 36 4.40 -6.35 -2.36
C VAL A 36 3.90 -4.92 -2.51
N ALA A 37 2.59 -4.76 -2.75
CA ALA A 37 1.99 -3.44 -2.95
C ALA A 37 2.15 -2.52 -1.71
N PRO A 38 2.31 -1.20 -1.88
CA PRO A 38 2.57 -0.23 -0.81
C PRO A 38 1.56 -0.27 0.33
N PHE A 39 0.28 -0.50 0.02
CA PHE A 39 -0.79 -0.55 1.00
C PHE A 39 -0.73 -1.80 1.92
N ARG A 40 0.08 -2.81 1.55
CA ARG A 40 0.40 -3.97 2.38
C ARG A 40 1.72 -3.81 3.14
N GLN A 41 2.39 -2.68 3.00
CA GLN A 41 3.65 -2.40 3.68
C GLN A 41 3.41 -1.46 4.86
N ARG A 42 3.79 -1.91 6.06
CA ARG A 42 3.79 -1.10 7.27
C ARG A 42 5.23 -0.76 7.63
N LEU A 43 5.54 0.53 7.68
CA LEU A 43 6.84 1.02 8.15
C LEU A 43 6.72 1.41 9.61
N LEU A 44 7.64 0.92 10.42
CA LEU A 44 7.74 1.25 11.84
C LEU A 44 9.09 1.91 12.11
N CYS A 45 9.09 3.04 12.81
CA CYS A 45 10.30 3.67 13.35
C CYS A 45 10.26 3.55 14.87
N LYS A 46 11.23 2.84 15.45
CA LYS A 46 11.28 2.58 16.91
C LYS A 46 9.96 2.02 17.47
N GLY A 47 9.27 1.18 16.68
CA GLY A 47 7.98 0.57 17.02
C GLY A 47 6.75 1.42 16.72
N SER A 48 6.91 2.68 16.32
CA SER A 48 5.79 3.57 15.95
C SER A 48 5.50 3.52 14.46
N TYR A 49 4.21 3.47 14.09
CA TYR A 49 3.78 3.46 12.69
C TYR A 49 4.04 4.79 11.99
N LEU A 50 4.61 4.72 10.77
CA LEU A 50 4.78 5.85 9.87
C LEU A 50 3.67 5.89 8.80
N GLU A 51 2.88 6.97 8.84
CA GLU A 51 1.95 7.35 7.78
C GLU A 51 2.69 7.66 6.47
N ASP A 52 1.98 7.64 5.35
CA ASP A 52 2.56 7.79 4.01
C ASP A 52 3.27 9.15 3.85
N GLU A 53 2.73 10.19 4.48
CA GLU A 53 3.23 11.56 4.46
C GLU A 53 4.33 11.82 5.51
N ALA A 54 4.70 10.83 6.32
CA ALA A 54 5.70 11.00 7.35
C ALA A 54 7.08 11.22 6.74
N SER A 55 7.75 12.31 7.15
CA SER A 55 9.13 12.59 6.77
C SER A 55 10.08 11.52 7.30
N LEU A 56 11.01 11.09 6.45
CA LEU A 56 12.06 10.13 6.81
C LEU A 56 13.35 10.81 7.29
N GLN A 57 13.38 12.14 7.38
CA GLN A 57 14.56 12.87 7.85
C GLN A 57 14.88 12.51 9.30
N GLY A 58 16.10 11.99 9.52
CA GLY A 58 16.55 11.53 10.83
C GLY A 58 16.00 10.17 11.26
N ALA A 59 15.25 9.47 10.41
CA ALA A 59 14.89 8.08 10.64
C ALA A 59 16.07 7.18 10.20
N GLU A 60 16.75 6.56 11.17
CA GLU A 60 17.91 5.71 10.88
C GLU A 60 17.49 4.25 10.64
N ASP A 61 16.70 3.67 11.55
CA ASP A 61 16.28 2.27 11.48
C ASP A 61 14.78 2.15 11.35
N LEU A 62 14.33 1.60 10.22
CA LEU A 62 12.94 1.31 9.93
C LEU A 62 12.72 -0.19 9.86
N GLN A 63 11.58 -0.65 10.37
CA GLN A 63 11.13 -2.03 10.22
C GLN A 63 10.00 -2.10 9.21
N LEU A 64 10.13 -2.99 8.23
CA LEU A 64 9.10 -3.35 7.29
C LEU A 64 8.30 -4.54 7.82
N VAL A 65 6.99 -4.34 7.94
CA VAL A 65 6.02 -5.41 8.17
C VAL A 65 5.18 -5.58 6.92
N LEU A 66 5.18 -6.79 6.36
CA LEU A 66 4.33 -7.15 5.22
C LEU A 66 3.01 -7.72 5.75
N LEU A 67 1.91 -7.04 5.44
CA LEU A 67 0.57 -7.45 5.88
C LEU A 67 0.00 -8.49 4.91
N SER A 68 -0.68 -9.50 5.46
CA SER A 68 -1.58 -10.36 4.69
C SER A 68 -2.83 -9.58 4.29
N PHE A 69 -3.58 -10.10 3.31
CA PHE A 69 -4.88 -9.52 3.02
C PHE A 69 -5.83 -9.67 4.22
N ALA A 70 -6.59 -8.62 4.51
CA ALA A 70 -7.64 -8.64 5.50
C ALA A 70 -8.85 -9.42 4.99
N ALA A 71 -9.50 -10.17 5.87
CA ALA A 71 -10.81 -10.75 5.57
C ALA A 71 -11.80 -9.63 5.24
N THR A 72 -12.55 -9.75 4.15
CA THR A 72 -13.45 -8.71 3.64
C THR A 72 -14.85 -9.26 3.42
N THR A 73 -15.88 -8.43 3.65
CA THR A 73 -17.27 -8.81 3.40
C THR A 73 -17.66 -8.49 1.96
N GLN A 74 -18.78 -9.06 1.51
CA GLN A 74 -19.28 -8.81 0.16
C GLN A 74 -19.61 -7.33 -0.06
N GLU A 75 -20.10 -6.64 0.97
CA GLU A 75 -20.39 -5.20 0.94
C GLU A 75 -19.11 -4.38 0.70
N GLN A 76 -18.01 -4.73 1.36
CA GLN A 76 -16.73 -4.04 1.21
C GLN A 76 -16.12 -4.27 -0.16
N ILE A 77 -16.29 -5.47 -0.73
CA ILE A 77 -15.88 -5.77 -2.11
C ILE A 77 -16.75 -4.96 -3.09
N ASN A 78 -18.07 -4.94 -2.89
CA ASN A 78 -18.99 -4.20 -3.75
C ASN A 78 -18.68 -2.69 -3.73
N GLU A 79 -18.37 -2.13 -2.56
CA GLU A 79 -18.00 -0.73 -2.43
C GLU A 79 -16.69 -0.42 -3.17
N LEU A 80 -15.71 -1.33 -3.13
CA LEU A 80 -14.44 -1.15 -3.84
C LEU A 80 -14.66 -1.15 -5.35
N VAL A 81 -15.44 -2.12 -5.86
CA VAL A 81 -15.79 -2.19 -7.28
C VAL A 81 -16.57 -0.95 -7.73
N THR A 82 -17.51 -0.47 -6.90
CA THR A 82 -18.30 0.72 -7.22
C THR A 82 -17.44 1.98 -7.25
N SER A 83 -16.51 2.13 -6.29
CA SER A 83 -15.60 3.27 -6.22
C SER A 83 -14.62 3.29 -7.41
N ALA A 84 -14.12 2.12 -7.82
CA ALA A 84 -13.30 1.96 -9.01
C ALA A 84 -14.10 2.25 -10.29
N HIS A 85 -15.36 1.79 -10.37
CA HIS A 85 -16.27 2.08 -11.47
C HIS A 85 -16.51 3.58 -11.66
N SER A 86 -16.61 4.35 -10.57
CA SER A 86 -16.81 5.80 -10.60
C SER A 86 -15.51 6.61 -10.73
N GLY A 87 -14.35 5.96 -10.76
CA GLY A 87 -13.05 6.64 -10.84
C GLY A 87 -12.67 7.41 -9.56
N ASP A 88 -13.25 7.04 -8.41
CA ASP A 88 -12.96 7.70 -7.13
C ASP A 88 -11.64 7.18 -6.54
N HIS A 89 -10.53 7.66 -7.11
CA HIS A 89 -9.17 7.26 -6.74
C HIS A 89 -8.87 7.44 -5.25
N GLN A 90 -9.33 8.54 -4.67
CA GLN A 90 -9.06 8.83 -3.27
C GLN A 90 -9.78 7.81 -2.38
N LYS A 91 -11.06 7.51 -2.68
CA LYS A 91 -11.81 6.50 -1.95
C LYS A 91 -11.22 5.11 -2.12
N VAL A 92 -10.80 4.73 -3.34
CA VAL A 92 -10.11 3.44 -3.58
C VAL A 92 -8.83 3.34 -2.74
N LYS A 93 -7.99 4.39 -2.73
CA LYS A 93 -6.79 4.45 -1.88
C LYS A 93 -7.13 4.29 -0.40
N ASP A 94 -8.12 5.02 0.09
CA ASP A 94 -8.52 4.97 1.50
C ASP A 94 -9.07 3.58 1.89
N MET A 95 -9.80 2.92 0.99
CA MET A 95 -10.23 1.54 1.19
C MET A 95 -9.05 0.57 1.23
N LEU A 96 -8.04 0.76 0.38
CA LEU A 96 -6.84 -0.09 0.33
C LEU A 96 -5.86 0.17 1.49
N LYS A 97 -5.97 1.28 2.24
CA LYS A 97 -5.24 1.45 3.51
C LYS A 97 -5.52 0.32 4.50
N ARG A 98 -6.73 -0.25 4.44
CA ARG A 98 -6.97 -1.61 4.94
C ARG A 98 -6.47 -2.55 3.85
N PRO A 99 -5.60 -3.53 4.14
CA PRO A 99 -5.02 -4.41 3.14
C PRO A 99 -6.07 -5.41 2.59
N GLN A 100 -7.15 -4.93 2.02
CA GLN A 100 -8.14 -5.71 1.28
C GLN A 100 -7.51 -6.13 -0.04
N ASP A 101 -7.90 -7.30 -0.52
CA ASP A 101 -7.45 -7.78 -1.81
C ASP A 101 -8.12 -6.97 -2.95
N PRO A 102 -7.35 -6.17 -3.72
CA PRO A 102 -7.89 -5.34 -4.81
C PRO A 102 -8.44 -6.17 -5.96
N ASP A 103 -8.16 -7.46 -5.98
CA ASP A 103 -8.52 -8.39 -7.04
C ASP A 103 -9.79 -9.20 -6.71
N SER A 104 -10.41 -8.96 -5.55
CA SER A 104 -11.65 -9.60 -5.13
C SER A 104 -12.81 -9.23 -6.06
N SER A 105 -13.55 -10.23 -6.52
CA SER A 105 -14.72 -10.02 -7.38
C SER A 105 -15.99 -9.83 -6.57
N ASN A 106 -16.85 -8.92 -7.02
CA ASN A 106 -18.19 -8.79 -6.44
C ASN A 106 -19.09 -10.00 -6.79
N ALA A 107 -20.34 -9.99 -6.30
CA ALA A 107 -21.31 -11.05 -6.57
C ALA A 107 -21.66 -11.24 -8.07
N ALA A 108 -21.41 -10.23 -8.91
CA ALA A 108 -21.57 -10.29 -10.35
C ALA A 108 -20.29 -10.74 -11.08
N GLY A 109 -19.22 -11.07 -10.36
CA GLY A 109 -17.92 -11.46 -10.92
C GLY A 109 -17.04 -10.29 -11.37
N ASN A 110 -17.45 -9.04 -11.14
CA ASN A 110 -16.67 -7.87 -11.53
C ASN A 110 -15.56 -7.60 -10.53
N ARG A 111 -14.35 -7.37 -11.04
CA ARG A 111 -13.17 -6.94 -10.26
C ARG A 111 -13.01 -5.41 -10.37
N PRO A 112 -12.48 -4.73 -9.35
CA PRO A 112 -12.27 -3.28 -9.36
C PRO A 112 -11.55 -2.78 -10.61
N LEU A 113 -10.42 -3.41 -10.99
CA LEU A 113 -9.64 -3.03 -12.17
C LEU A 113 -10.44 -3.11 -13.48
N ILE A 114 -11.27 -4.14 -13.64
CA ILE A 114 -12.11 -4.29 -14.83
C ILE A 114 -13.17 -3.18 -14.89
N ALA A 115 -13.74 -2.82 -13.74
CA ALA A 115 -14.74 -1.76 -13.65
C ALA A 115 -14.13 -0.38 -13.92
N ALA A 116 -12.92 -0.09 -13.42
CA ALA A 116 -12.18 1.14 -13.69
C ALA A 116 -11.80 1.24 -15.18
N ALA A 117 -11.21 0.17 -15.74
CA ALA A 117 -10.79 0.12 -17.14
C ALA A 117 -11.96 0.31 -18.12
N ALA A 118 -13.12 -0.31 -17.83
CA ALA A 118 -14.31 -0.18 -18.66
C ALA A 118 -14.85 1.27 -18.73
N ASN A 119 -14.53 2.10 -17.74
CA ASN A 119 -14.94 3.51 -17.68
C ASN A 119 -13.80 4.50 -17.98
N GLY A 120 -12.63 4.01 -18.40
CA GLY A 120 -11.49 4.86 -18.77
C GLY A 120 -10.68 5.41 -17.60
N HIS A 121 -10.78 4.82 -16.41
CA HIS A 121 -10.05 5.23 -15.22
C HIS A 121 -8.71 4.49 -15.10
N ALA A 122 -7.73 4.86 -15.91
CA ALA A 122 -6.43 4.17 -15.96
C ALA A 122 -5.56 4.34 -14.70
N GLU A 123 -5.86 5.36 -13.88
CA GLU A 123 -5.10 5.69 -12.67
C GLU A 123 -5.74 5.11 -11.38
N THR A 124 -6.85 4.37 -11.50
CA THR A 124 -7.71 3.90 -10.40
C THR A 124 -7.70 2.37 -10.30
#